data_AF-A0A197K834-F1
#
_entry.id   AF-A0A197K834-F1
#
_cell.length_a   1.000
_cell.length_b   1.000
_cell.length_c   1.000
_cell.angle_alpha   90.00
_cell.angle_beta   90.00
_cell.angle_gamma   90.00
#
_symmetry.space_group_name_H-M   'P 1'
#
loop_
_entity.id
_entity.type
_entity.pdbx_description
1 polymer ?
#
loop_
_entity_poly.entity_id
_entity_poly.type
_entity_poly.pdbx_seq_one_letter_code
_entity_poly.pdbx_strand_id
1 'polypeptide(L)'
;MSGSYLQLLTAMYEWHKECPQDIKKNLEAFFNSKDFLDRPNVFFKGIEDSSKKWVPLIAFSGLEETHKMVSEKLQFAFTPLHAARNTTFSQVSPAPRLPLPAAYNKFIKDITKANKLAKSQERLLQWKATLDRATDMVLQAPGIAKATAPPAVIDLTEVDTNDAESVSATTTTTAVPTTAPSPRDGGMWFISVDIESHEHNHDRILEIGWSIWDSGVHKFMDKHYAISDYRHLKNGKFVADRRDRFMFGETVWENLQGSIAAFQQDLEKAVRRNEHGRFVLIAHDMTSDMKYLSGMGVTFPEGMIQFDTVEMNAARVGDSNTKTGLGKLLDELEIENYSLHNAGNDAHYTLELFLWLVRHNGTQRAQAA
;
A
#
# COMPACT_ATOMS: atom_id res chain seq x y z
N MET A 1 0.22 -29.08 23.17
CA MET A 1 0.25 -28.79 24.62
C MET A 1 -0.76 -27.70 24.89
N SER A 2 -1.89 -28.00 25.54
CA SER A 2 -2.87 -26.99 25.96
C SER A 2 -2.39 -26.30 27.25
N GLY A 3 -1.27 -25.59 27.15
CA GLY A 3 -0.84 -24.67 28.21
C GLY A 3 -1.61 -23.37 28.06
N SER A 4 -1.98 -22.76 29.17
CA SER A 4 -2.32 -21.33 29.17
C SER A 4 -0.99 -20.55 29.12
N TYR A 5 -0.92 -19.50 28.30
CA TYR A 5 0.29 -18.68 28.14
C TYR A 5 -0.06 -17.19 28.31
N LEU A 6 0.95 -16.37 28.59
CA LEU A 6 0.89 -14.91 28.52
C LEU A 6 2.06 -14.40 27.67
N GLN A 7 1.88 -13.26 27.00
CA GLN A 7 3.02 -12.59 26.38
C GLN A 7 4.04 -12.18 27.45
N LEU A 8 5.31 -12.53 27.24
CA LEU A 8 6.38 -12.24 28.19
C LEU A 8 6.51 -10.73 28.46
N LEU A 9 6.40 -9.91 27.41
CA LEU A 9 6.53 -8.45 27.55
C LEU A 9 5.36 -7.86 28.35
N THR A 10 4.15 -8.38 28.17
CA THR A 10 2.98 -7.98 28.98
C THR A 10 3.20 -8.31 30.45
N ALA A 11 3.70 -9.51 30.76
CA ALA A 11 4.01 -9.88 32.14
C ALA A 11 5.05 -8.93 32.78
N MET A 12 6.15 -8.67 32.08
CA MET A 12 7.19 -7.74 32.52
C MET A 12 6.66 -6.32 32.73
N TYR A 13 5.77 -5.87 31.85
CA TYR A 13 5.14 -4.55 31.94
C TYR A 13 4.26 -4.41 33.17
N GLU A 14 3.41 -5.41 33.48
CA GLU A 14 2.54 -5.34 34.67
C GLU A 14 3.35 -5.30 35.97
N TRP A 15 4.42 -6.10 36.09
CA TRP A 15 5.33 -5.98 37.23
C TRP A 15 6.02 -4.62 37.30
N HIS A 16 6.47 -4.08 36.17
CA HIS A 16 7.12 -2.77 36.13
C HIS A 16 6.17 -1.62 36.53
N LYS A 17 4.89 -1.74 36.17
CA LYS A 17 3.84 -0.77 36.52
C LYS A 17 3.57 -0.73 38.02
N GLU A 18 3.57 -1.88 38.69
CA GLU A 18 3.35 -2.00 40.12
C GLU A 18 4.61 -1.65 40.95
N CYS A 19 5.79 -1.80 40.36
CA CYS A 19 7.08 -1.64 41.05
C CYS A 19 7.34 -0.18 41.50
N PRO A 20 7.58 0.05 42.82
CA PRO A 20 8.01 1.34 43.36
C PRO A 20 9.31 1.86 42.71
N GLN A 21 9.43 3.18 42.55
CA GLN A 21 10.55 3.78 41.79
C GLN A 21 11.94 3.43 42.35
N ASP A 22 12.07 3.38 43.67
CA ASP A 22 13.31 3.09 44.38
C ASP A 22 13.86 1.68 44.12
N ILE A 23 13.00 0.73 43.71
CA ILE A 23 13.39 -0.65 43.40
C ILE A 23 13.23 -1.05 41.93
N LYS A 24 12.85 -0.13 41.03
CA LYS A 24 12.73 -0.42 39.58
C LYS A 24 14.01 -0.92 38.95
N LYS A 25 15.16 -0.33 39.32
CA LYS A 25 16.47 -0.79 38.82
C LYS A 25 16.77 -2.24 39.21
N ASN A 26 16.32 -2.68 40.38
CA ASN A 26 16.47 -4.05 40.86
C ASN A 26 15.56 -5.01 40.08
N LEU A 27 14.35 -4.56 39.72
CA LEU A 27 13.44 -5.32 38.85
C LEU A 27 14.03 -5.52 37.45
N GLU A 28 14.59 -4.47 36.85
CA GLU A 28 15.28 -4.57 35.56
C GLU A 28 16.49 -5.50 35.64
N ALA A 29 17.28 -5.43 36.72
CA ALA A 29 18.39 -6.35 36.96
C ALA A 29 17.92 -7.80 37.12
N PHE A 30 16.74 -8.04 37.73
CA PHE A 30 16.14 -9.37 37.83
C PHE A 30 15.80 -9.96 36.47
N PHE A 31 15.12 -9.21 35.58
CA PHE A 31 14.77 -9.71 34.24
C PHE A 31 15.98 -9.96 33.34
N ASN A 32 17.14 -9.37 33.66
CA ASN A 32 18.41 -9.63 32.98
C ASN A 32 19.28 -10.69 33.70
N SER A 33 18.81 -11.24 34.82
CA SER A 33 19.58 -12.19 35.62
C SER A 33 19.55 -13.61 35.04
N LYS A 34 20.61 -14.38 35.33
CA LYS A 34 20.67 -15.81 34.97
C LYS A 34 19.52 -16.59 35.59
N ASP A 35 19.13 -16.28 36.83
CA ASP A 35 18.04 -16.97 37.54
C ASP A 35 16.71 -16.89 36.78
N PHE A 36 16.42 -15.73 36.18
CA PHE A 36 15.20 -15.53 35.40
C PHE A 36 15.30 -16.15 34.00
N LEU A 37 16.43 -15.93 33.31
CA LEU A 37 16.57 -16.33 31.91
C LEU A 37 16.83 -17.84 31.75
N ASP A 38 17.59 -18.48 32.64
CA ASP A 38 18.00 -19.88 32.54
C ASP A 38 16.92 -20.87 33.01
N ARG A 39 15.71 -20.74 32.44
CA ARG A 39 14.53 -21.54 32.79
C ARG A 39 13.99 -22.28 31.55
N PRO A 40 14.46 -23.51 31.28
CA PRO A 40 14.29 -24.19 29.99
C PRO A 40 12.86 -24.58 29.62
N ASN A 41 11.92 -24.56 30.56
CA ASN A 41 10.54 -25.05 30.36
C ASN A 41 9.47 -23.97 30.56
N VAL A 42 9.89 -22.72 30.67
CA VAL A 42 9.02 -21.61 31.08
C VAL A 42 8.68 -20.70 29.91
N PHE A 43 9.62 -20.56 28.98
CA PHE A 43 9.50 -19.66 27.85
C PHE A 43 9.17 -20.41 26.57
N PHE A 44 8.29 -19.82 25.79
CA PHE A 44 7.81 -20.36 24.53
C PHE A 44 7.85 -19.27 23.47
N LYS A 45 7.78 -19.69 22.21
CA LYS A 45 7.36 -18.80 21.11
C LYS A 45 6.03 -19.30 20.60
N GLY A 46 5.17 -18.37 20.20
CA GLY A 46 3.90 -18.69 19.56
C GLY A 46 3.42 -17.53 18.71
N ILE A 47 2.38 -17.77 17.93
CA ILE A 47 1.69 -16.77 17.14
C ILE A 47 0.49 -16.30 17.96
N GLU A 48 0.40 -15.00 18.22
CA GLU A 48 -0.81 -14.41 18.79
C GLU A 48 -1.92 -14.42 17.74
N ASP A 49 -3.08 -15.02 18.06
CA ASP A 49 -4.11 -15.25 17.04
C ASP A 49 -4.78 -13.96 16.56
N SER A 50 -4.86 -12.93 17.40
CA SER A 50 -5.44 -11.63 17.06
C SER A 50 -4.55 -10.81 16.13
N SER A 51 -3.23 -10.81 16.36
CA SER A 51 -2.27 -10.00 15.60
C SER A 51 -1.52 -10.78 14.52
N LYS A 52 -1.60 -12.11 14.55
CA LYS A 52 -0.81 -13.05 13.72
C LYS A 52 0.70 -12.85 13.82
N LYS A 53 1.19 -12.27 14.93
CA LYS A 53 2.61 -12.03 15.17
C LYS A 53 3.22 -13.12 16.03
N TRP A 54 4.44 -13.50 15.70
CA TRP A 54 5.31 -14.24 16.61
C TRP A 54 5.61 -13.37 17.83
N VAL A 55 5.40 -13.93 19.01
CA VAL A 55 5.62 -13.26 20.29
C VAL A 55 6.35 -14.19 21.27
N PRO A 56 7.19 -13.65 22.17
CA PRO A 56 7.73 -14.40 23.28
C PRO A 56 6.61 -14.64 24.31
N LEU A 57 6.50 -15.88 24.77
CA LEU A 57 5.47 -16.33 25.69
C LEU A 57 6.10 -16.86 26.97
N ILE A 58 5.35 -16.77 28.07
CA ILE A 58 5.64 -17.43 29.34
C ILE A 58 4.42 -18.28 29.74
N ALA A 59 4.65 -19.54 30.13
CA ALA A 59 3.59 -20.42 30.65
C ALA A 59 3.12 -19.95 32.03
N PHE A 60 1.86 -20.22 32.42
CA PHE A 60 1.36 -19.81 33.75
C PHE A 60 2.13 -20.41 34.92
N SER A 61 2.53 -21.67 34.85
CA SER A 61 3.43 -22.26 35.86
C SER A 61 4.72 -21.43 36.00
N GLY A 62 5.23 -20.97 34.87
CA GLY A 62 6.35 -20.06 34.78
C GLY A 62 6.10 -18.68 35.39
N LEU A 63 4.91 -18.10 35.21
CA LEU A 63 4.49 -16.83 35.81
C LEU A 63 4.42 -16.93 37.33
N GLU A 64 3.80 -18.00 37.85
CA GLU A 64 3.69 -18.25 39.29
C GLU A 64 5.07 -18.37 39.95
N GLU A 65 5.96 -19.16 39.35
CA GLU A 65 7.35 -19.25 39.78
C GLU A 65 8.07 -17.89 39.73
N THR A 66 7.89 -17.12 38.65
CA THR A 66 8.52 -15.79 38.49
C THR A 66 8.02 -14.82 39.56
N HIS A 67 6.71 -14.81 39.82
CA HIS A 67 6.07 -13.97 40.82
C HIS A 67 6.66 -14.21 42.21
N LYS A 68 6.86 -15.48 42.59
CA LYS A 68 7.53 -15.84 43.84
C LYS A 68 8.97 -15.34 43.87
N MET A 69 9.76 -15.63 42.83
CA MET A 69 11.17 -15.23 42.75
C MET A 69 11.36 -13.71 42.84
N VAL A 70 10.57 -12.93 42.11
CA VAL A 70 10.71 -11.47 42.09
C VAL A 70 10.25 -10.85 43.41
N SER A 71 9.17 -11.37 44.01
CA SER A 71 8.67 -10.88 45.29
C SER A 71 9.66 -11.14 46.43
N GLU A 72 10.27 -12.32 46.45
CA GLU A 72 11.33 -12.65 47.41
C GLU A 72 12.59 -11.79 47.22
N LYS A 73 13.04 -11.63 45.96
CA LYS A 73 14.29 -10.91 45.65
C LYS A 73 14.20 -9.41 45.89
N LEU A 74 13.04 -8.81 45.65
CA LEU A 74 12.80 -7.37 45.83
C LEU A 74 12.15 -7.04 47.18
N GLN A 75 11.80 -8.05 47.98
CA GLN A 75 11.07 -7.90 49.24
C GLN A 75 9.79 -7.05 49.08
N PHE A 76 9.09 -7.24 47.96
CA PHE A 76 7.90 -6.49 47.59
C PHE A 76 6.79 -7.45 47.13
N ALA A 77 5.58 -7.28 47.66
CA ALA A 77 4.45 -8.15 47.35
C ALA A 77 3.74 -7.70 46.07
N PHE A 78 4.17 -8.24 44.93
CA PHE A 78 3.48 -8.00 43.65
C PHE A 78 2.13 -8.70 43.59
N THR A 79 1.23 -8.19 42.76
CA THR A 79 -0.05 -8.83 42.46
C THR A 79 0.18 -10.04 41.53
N PRO A 80 -0.42 -11.22 41.81
CA PRO A 80 -0.35 -12.36 40.91
C PRO A 80 -0.97 -12.03 39.54
N LEU A 81 -0.28 -12.42 38.46
CA LEU A 81 -0.79 -12.22 37.09
C LEU A 81 -1.67 -13.41 36.67
N HIS A 82 -2.76 -13.12 35.97
CA HIS A 82 -3.71 -14.10 35.44
C HIS A 82 -3.82 -14.00 33.92
N ALA A 83 -4.43 -15.01 33.30
CA ALA A 83 -4.68 -15.00 31.86
C ALA A 83 -5.56 -13.81 31.47
N ALA A 84 -5.11 -13.06 30.46
CA ALA A 84 -5.99 -12.18 29.73
C ALA A 84 -7.10 -13.06 29.12
N ARG A 85 -8.35 -12.84 29.52
CA ARG A 85 -9.49 -13.73 29.19
C ARG A 85 -9.73 -13.93 27.69
N ASN A 86 -9.08 -13.16 26.81
CA ASN A 86 -9.35 -13.11 25.36
C ASN A 86 -8.13 -13.34 24.45
N THR A 87 -6.94 -13.68 24.96
CA THR A 87 -5.76 -13.89 24.10
C THR A 87 -5.48 -15.37 23.91
N THR A 88 -5.55 -15.84 22.66
CA THR A 88 -5.18 -17.21 22.27
C THR A 88 -3.91 -17.21 21.44
N PHE A 89 -3.17 -18.32 21.53
CA PHE A 89 -1.89 -18.49 20.84
C PHE A 89 -1.87 -19.81 20.06
N SER A 90 -1.36 -19.75 18.83
CA SER A 90 -1.18 -20.89 17.94
C SER A 90 0.30 -21.14 17.65
N GLN A 91 0.61 -22.30 17.05
CA GLN A 91 1.98 -22.73 16.71
C GLN A 91 2.99 -22.60 17.88
N VAL A 92 2.51 -22.87 19.09
CA VAL A 92 3.33 -22.73 20.29
C VAL A 92 4.38 -23.82 20.34
N SER A 93 5.64 -23.41 20.46
CA SER A 93 6.79 -24.31 20.59
C SER A 93 7.68 -23.85 21.74
N PRO A 94 8.28 -24.80 22.49
CA PRO A 94 9.25 -24.47 23.53
C PRO A 94 10.37 -23.58 22.97
N ALA A 95 10.75 -22.55 23.71
CA ALA A 95 12.00 -21.87 23.41
C ALA A 95 13.15 -22.84 23.74
N PRO A 96 14.12 -23.07 22.84
CA PRO A 96 15.15 -24.11 23.01
C PRO A 96 16.01 -23.92 24.29
N ARG A 97 16.06 -22.68 24.80
CA ARG A 97 16.42 -22.16 26.12
C ARG A 97 16.45 -20.63 25.94
N LEU A 98 16.30 -19.83 26.99
CA LEU A 98 16.78 -18.44 26.98
C LEU A 98 18.15 -18.42 27.69
N PRO A 99 19.28 -18.74 27.05
CA PRO A 99 20.57 -18.53 27.71
C PRO A 99 20.77 -17.05 28.09
N LEU A 100 21.78 -16.78 28.92
CA LEU A 100 22.39 -15.48 29.28
C LEU A 100 22.02 -14.31 28.36
N PRO A 101 21.98 -13.03 28.81
CA PRO A 101 21.46 -11.88 28.05
C PRO A 101 21.68 -11.87 26.51
N ALA A 102 22.84 -12.31 26.02
CA ALA A 102 23.14 -12.55 24.61
C ALA A 102 22.12 -13.44 23.85
N ALA A 103 21.62 -14.52 24.45
CA ALA A 103 20.72 -15.44 23.79
C ALA A 103 19.23 -15.06 23.93
N TYR A 104 18.85 -14.35 25.00
CA TYR A 104 17.59 -13.58 25.01
C TYR A 104 17.54 -12.58 23.86
N ASN A 105 18.61 -11.79 23.70
CA ASN A 105 18.73 -10.85 22.58
C ASN A 105 18.67 -11.56 21.22
N LYS A 106 19.29 -12.74 21.09
CA LYS A 106 19.18 -13.57 19.89
C LYS A 106 17.74 -14.03 19.64
N PHE A 107 17.05 -14.53 20.67
CA PHE A 107 15.67 -14.98 20.57
C PHE A 107 14.70 -13.87 20.13
N ILE A 108 14.83 -12.67 20.71
CA ILE A 108 14.04 -11.50 20.30
C ILE A 108 14.37 -11.07 18.87
N LYS A 109 15.65 -11.11 18.46
CA LYS A 109 16.07 -10.85 17.07
C LYS A 109 15.45 -11.86 16.10
N ASP A 110 15.42 -13.14 16.45
CA ASP A 110 14.85 -14.20 15.61
C ASP A 110 13.33 -14.02 15.44
N ILE A 111 12.60 -13.70 16.52
CA ILE A 111 11.17 -13.35 16.45
C ILE A 111 10.95 -12.11 15.58
N THR A 112 11.77 -11.08 15.75
CA THR A 112 11.68 -9.85 14.95
C THR A 112 11.91 -10.15 13.47
N LYS A 113 12.88 -11.00 13.14
CA LYS A 113 13.16 -11.46 11.77
C LYS A 113 11.99 -12.26 11.20
N ALA A 114 11.41 -13.17 11.97
CA ALA A 114 10.24 -13.95 11.56
C ALA A 114 9.03 -13.05 11.26
N ASN A 115 8.75 -12.06 12.11
CA ASN A 115 7.67 -11.10 11.88
C ASN A 115 7.92 -10.22 10.65
N LYS A 116 9.16 -9.77 10.42
CA LYS A 116 9.53 -9.04 9.19
C LYS A 116 9.32 -9.89 7.95
N LEU A 117 9.71 -11.16 7.99
CA LEU A 117 9.52 -12.10 6.89
C LEU A 117 8.04 -12.36 6.62
N ALA A 118 7.24 -12.63 7.65
CA ALA A 118 5.79 -12.84 7.51
C ALA A 118 5.10 -11.62 6.88
N LYS A 119 5.41 -10.41 7.36
CA LYS A 119 4.90 -9.17 6.78
C LYS A 119 5.35 -8.98 5.32
N SER A 120 6.59 -9.37 4.99
CA SER A 120 7.10 -9.35 3.61
C SER A 120 6.34 -10.31 2.71
N GLN A 121 6.03 -11.52 3.18
CA GLN A 121 5.27 -12.52 2.44
C GLN A 121 3.81 -12.08 2.23
N GLU A 122 3.18 -11.51 3.25
CA GLU A 122 1.82 -10.97 3.17
C GLU A 122 1.73 -9.84 2.13
N ARG A 123 2.66 -8.88 2.16
CA ARG A 123 2.73 -7.82 1.14
C ARG A 123 2.90 -8.41 -0.26
N LEU A 124 3.79 -9.39 -0.42
CA LEU A 124 4.03 -10.00 -1.72
C LEU A 124 2.77 -10.70 -2.25
N LEU A 125 2.01 -11.39 -1.39
CA LEU A 125 0.74 -12.02 -1.77
C LEU A 125 -0.27 -10.97 -2.23
N GLN A 126 -0.38 -9.86 -1.51
CA GLN A 126 -1.24 -8.74 -1.89
C GLN A 126 -0.83 -8.14 -3.24
N TRP A 127 0.47 -7.86 -3.44
CA TRP A 127 0.96 -7.27 -4.68
C TRP A 127 0.83 -8.22 -5.89
N LYS A 128 0.94 -9.54 -5.68
CA LYS A 128 0.62 -10.54 -6.71
C LYS A 128 -0.85 -10.48 -7.12
N ALA A 129 -1.76 -10.43 -6.14
CA ALA A 129 -3.18 -10.26 -6.43
C ALA A 129 -3.48 -8.93 -7.17
N THR A 130 -2.77 -7.85 -6.82
CA THR A 130 -2.84 -6.57 -7.54
C THR A 130 -2.36 -6.69 -8.98
N LEU A 131 -1.22 -7.35 -9.23
CA LEU A 131 -0.70 -7.59 -10.57
C LEU A 131 -1.65 -8.47 -11.39
N ASP A 132 -2.24 -9.51 -10.80
CA ASP A 132 -3.23 -10.37 -11.45
C ASP A 132 -4.48 -9.58 -11.84
N ARG A 133 -4.98 -8.74 -10.94
CA ARG A 133 -6.10 -7.83 -11.22
C ARG A 133 -5.79 -6.87 -12.36
N ALA A 134 -4.60 -6.26 -12.37
CA ALA A 134 -4.16 -5.38 -13.45
C ALA A 134 -4.09 -6.14 -14.79
N THR A 135 -3.54 -7.36 -14.78
CA THR A 135 -3.51 -8.26 -15.94
C THR A 135 -4.91 -8.57 -16.45
N ASP A 136 -5.84 -8.91 -15.58
CA ASP A 136 -7.22 -9.21 -15.98
C ASP A 136 -7.90 -7.97 -16.57
N MET A 137 -7.69 -6.79 -15.98
CA MET A 137 -8.23 -5.54 -16.50
C MET A 137 -7.70 -5.15 -17.88
N VAL A 138 -6.47 -5.52 -18.24
CA VAL A 138 -5.87 -5.19 -19.53
C VAL A 138 -6.10 -6.28 -20.57
N LEU A 139 -5.95 -7.56 -20.21
CA LEU A 139 -6.02 -8.69 -21.14
C LEU A 139 -7.43 -9.28 -21.28
N GLN A 140 -8.26 -9.19 -20.24
CA GLN A 140 -9.67 -9.58 -20.28
C GLN A 140 -10.58 -8.36 -20.45
N ALA A 141 -10.08 -7.28 -21.05
CA ALA A 141 -10.93 -6.21 -21.55
C ALA A 141 -11.42 -6.53 -22.97
N PRO A 142 -12.59 -7.18 -23.13
CA PRO A 142 -13.53 -6.85 -24.19
C PRO A 142 -14.72 -6.13 -23.55
N GLY A 143 -15.44 -5.31 -24.34
CA GLY A 143 -16.67 -4.63 -23.92
C GLY A 143 -17.48 -5.45 -22.91
N ILE A 144 -17.69 -4.85 -21.75
CA ILE A 144 -18.27 -5.35 -20.50
C ILE A 144 -19.26 -6.50 -20.70
N ALA A 145 -18.91 -7.71 -20.24
CA ALA A 145 -19.87 -8.82 -20.08
C ALA A 145 -19.46 -9.81 -18.99
N LYS A 146 -19.77 -9.47 -17.74
CA LYS A 146 -20.70 -10.21 -16.86
C LYS A 146 -20.61 -9.61 -15.46
N ALA A 147 -21.62 -8.80 -15.15
CA ALA A 147 -21.92 -8.41 -13.78
C ALA A 147 -22.09 -9.67 -12.92
N THR A 148 -21.10 -9.99 -12.11
CA THR A 148 -21.33 -10.74 -10.88
C THR A 148 -21.69 -9.72 -9.82
N ALA A 149 -22.94 -9.79 -9.38
CA ALA A 149 -23.54 -8.92 -8.38
C ALA A 149 -22.68 -8.84 -7.09
N PRO A 150 -22.71 -7.69 -6.38
CA PRO A 150 -22.10 -7.61 -5.05
C PRO A 150 -22.82 -8.54 -4.07
N PRO A 151 -22.11 -9.08 -3.05
CA PRO A 151 -22.75 -9.88 -2.01
C PRO A 151 -23.74 -9.02 -1.22
N ALA A 152 -24.92 -9.59 -0.99
CA ALA A 152 -26.05 -8.98 -0.30
C ALA A 152 -25.65 -8.50 1.10
N VAL A 153 -25.97 -7.23 1.39
CA VAL A 153 -26.05 -6.72 2.76
C VAL A 153 -27.37 -7.21 3.32
N ILE A 154 -27.30 -7.92 4.44
CA ILE A 154 -28.45 -8.34 5.23
C ILE A 154 -29.03 -7.09 5.88
N ASP A 155 -30.21 -6.69 5.42
CA ASP A 155 -31.03 -5.66 6.05
C ASP A 155 -31.92 -6.31 7.11
N LEU A 156 -31.91 -5.73 8.30
CA LEU A 156 -32.83 -6.01 9.39
C LEU A 156 -33.25 -4.65 9.94
N THR A 157 -34.35 -4.10 9.43
CA THR A 157 -35.60 -3.90 10.19
C THR A 157 -36.63 -3.16 9.33
N GLU A 158 -37.76 -3.82 9.06
CA GLU A 158 -39.00 -3.21 8.61
C GLU A 158 -39.60 -2.28 9.67
N VAL A 159 -40.38 -1.28 9.23
CA VAL A 159 -41.83 -1.13 9.51
C VAL A 159 -42.29 0.25 8.99
N ASP A 160 -43.11 0.22 7.94
CA ASP A 160 -44.41 0.92 7.72
C ASP A 160 -44.59 2.38 8.23
N THR A 161 -45.25 3.32 7.56
CA THR A 161 -46.38 3.25 6.60
C THR A 161 -46.67 4.66 6.02
N ASN A 162 -47.32 4.65 4.85
CA ASN A 162 -48.40 5.55 4.40
C ASN A 162 -48.18 6.91 3.69
N ASP A 163 -48.80 6.92 2.49
CA ASP A 163 -49.65 7.94 1.86
C ASP A 163 -49.01 9.26 1.38
N ALA A 164 -49.42 9.95 0.31
CA ALA A 164 -50.19 9.75 -0.93
C ALA A 164 -50.12 11.11 -1.69
N GLU A 165 -50.67 11.19 -2.91
CA GLU A 165 -50.93 12.40 -3.75
C GLU A 165 -49.76 12.90 -4.63
N SER A 166 -49.81 12.74 -5.96
CA SER A 166 -50.55 13.51 -7.00
C SER A 166 -50.09 14.98 -7.08
N VAL A 167 -49.71 15.60 -8.22
CA VAL A 167 -50.52 15.96 -9.39
C VAL A 167 -49.62 16.37 -10.58
N SER A 168 -50.09 16.00 -11.78
CA SER A 168 -49.92 16.55 -13.15
C SER A 168 -49.31 17.95 -13.37
N ALA A 169 -48.46 18.09 -14.41
CA ALA A 169 -48.71 19.01 -15.53
C ALA A 169 -47.68 18.89 -16.68
N THR A 170 -48.21 18.71 -17.88
CA THR A 170 -47.60 18.72 -19.22
C THR A 170 -46.94 20.05 -19.57
N THR A 171 -45.75 20.04 -20.18
CA THR A 171 -45.39 21.03 -21.23
C THR A 171 -44.39 20.43 -22.21
N THR A 172 -44.85 20.28 -23.45
CA THR A 172 -44.06 19.92 -24.63
C THR A 172 -43.15 21.09 -24.99
N THR A 173 -41.84 20.86 -25.08
CA THR A 173 -40.94 21.78 -25.78
C THR A 173 -40.00 20.95 -26.65
N THR A 174 -40.23 21.06 -27.96
CA THR A 174 -39.42 20.52 -29.04
C THR A 174 -38.03 21.14 -28.99
N ALA A 175 -37.05 20.38 -28.50
CA ALA A 175 -35.64 20.71 -28.59
C ALA A 175 -34.94 19.72 -29.52
N VAL A 176 -34.20 20.30 -30.46
CA VAL A 176 -33.29 19.68 -31.43
C VAL A 176 -32.42 18.60 -30.75
N PRO A 177 -32.27 17.39 -31.32
CA PRO A 177 -31.32 16.44 -30.77
C PRO A 177 -29.90 16.92 -31.12
N THR A 178 -29.28 17.66 -30.21
CA THR A 178 -27.84 17.78 -30.12
C THR A 178 -27.32 16.37 -29.84
N THR A 179 -26.81 15.70 -30.88
CA THR A 179 -26.19 14.39 -30.73
C THR A 179 -24.89 14.57 -29.94
N ALA A 180 -24.99 14.46 -28.63
CA ALA A 180 -23.87 14.07 -27.79
C ALA A 180 -23.25 12.79 -28.39
N PRO A 181 -21.91 12.67 -28.43
CA PRO A 181 -21.27 11.46 -28.92
C PRO A 181 -21.79 10.27 -28.10
N SER A 182 -22.26 9.24 -28.80
CA SER A 182 -22.78 8.03 -28.19
C SER A 182 -21.67 7.32 -27.40
N PRO A 183 -21.95 6.78 -26.19
CA PRO A 183 -20.96 6.08 -25.36
C PRO A 183 -20.68 4.67 -25.90
N ARG A 184 -20.14 4.54 -27.12
CA ARG A 184 -20.07 3.27 -27.86
C ARG A 184 -18.68 2.79 -28.31
N ASP A 185 -17.60 3.25 -27.68
CA ASP A 185 -16.29 2.60 -27.82
C ASP A 185 -15.82 2.06 -26.45
N GLY A 186 -16.43 0.99 -25.96
CA GLY A 186 -16.30 0.48 -24.57
C GLY A 186 -14.88 0.11 -24.12
N GLY A 187 -14.12 1.08 -23.62
CA GLY A 187 -12.79 0.92 -23.02
C GLY A 187 -12.58 1.82 -21.80
N MET A 188 -11.49 1.59 -21.08
CA MET A 188 -11.09 2.34 -19.88
C MET A 188 -9.81 3.11 -20.18
N TRP A 189 -9.65 4.27 -19.56
CA TRP A 189 -8.39 5.00 -19.59
C TRP A 189 -7.47 4.52 -18.48
N PHE A 190 -6.23 4.23 -18.86
CA PHE A 190 -5.12 3.95 -17.98
C PHE A 190 -4.20 5.17 -18.07
N ILE A 191 -4.04 5.87 -16.95
CA ILE A 191 -3.36 7.15 -16.89
C ILE A 191 -2.14 6.96 -16.00
N SER A 192 -0.94 7.09 -16.55
CA SER A 192 0.26 7.24 -15.76
C SER A 192 0.56 8.72 -15.51
N VAL A 193 1.22 9.02 -14.39
CA VAL A 193 1.62 10.38 -14.03
C VAL A 193 3.03 10.35 -13.44
N ASP A 194 3.78 11.41 -13.68
CA ASP A 194 5.08 11.68 -13.06
C ASP A 194 5.24 13.19 -12.82
N ILE A 195 5.95 13.56 -11.76
CA ILE A 195 6.10 14.94 -11.29
C ILE A 195 7.57 15.22 -10.96
N GLU A 196 8.13 16.21 -11.66
CA GLU A 196 9.47 16.70 -11.35
C GLU A 196 9.39 17.94 -10.46
N SER A 197 10.16 17.92 -9.37
CA SER A 197 10.32 19.05 -8.45
C SER A 197 11.76 19.53 -8.42
N HIS A 198 11.97 20.75 -7.94
CA HIS A 198 13.31 21.31 -7.85
C HIS A 198 14.16 20.58 -6.81
N GLU A 199 15.35 20.13 -7.22
CA GLU A 199 16.24 19.27 -6.43
C GLU A 199 16.75 19.91 -5.11
N HIS A 200 16.60 21.22 -4.95
CA HIS A 200 16.93 21.95 -3.72
C HIS A 200 15.71 22.45 -2.95
N ASN A 201 14.51 22.40 -3.53
CA ASN A 201 13.28 22.80 -2.87
C ASN A 201 12.09 22.07 -3.47
N HIS A 202 11.68 20.97 -2.84
CA HIS A 202 10.62 20.10 -3.32
C HIS A 202 9.22 20.74 -3.31
N ASP A 203 9.04 21.91 -2.69
CA ASP A 203 7.79 22.69 -2.78
C ASP A 203 7.68 23.48 -4.10
N ARG A 204 8.67 23.34 -5.00
CA ARG A 204 8.75 24.01 -6.29
C ARG A 204 8.60 22.96 -7.38
N ILE A 205 7.37 22.76 -7.83
CA ILE A 205 7.03 21.84 -8.92
C ILE A 205 7.48 22.44 -10.23
N LEU A 206 8.27 21.70 -11.00
CA LEU A 206 8.87 22.15 -12.24
C LEU A 206 8.15 21.59 -13.46
N GLU A 207 7.70 20.35 -13.41
CA GLU A 207 7.01 19.67 -14.50
C GLU A 207 5.91 18.75 -13.98
N ILE A 208 4.84 18.60 -14.76
CA ILE A 208 3.81 17.58 -14.58
C ILE A 208 3.68 16.87 -15.92
N GLY A 209 3.89 15.55 -15.92
CA GLY A 209 3.68 14.72 -17.08
C GLY A 209 2.61 13.67 -16.81
N TRP A 210 1.78 13.39 -17.81
CA TRP A 210 0.89 12.25 -17.75
C TRP A 210 0.71 11.64 -19.12
N SER A 211 0.58 10.32 -19.16
CA SER A 211 0.30 9.57 -20.37
C SER A 211 -1.00 8.81 -20.19
N ILE A 212 -1.84 8.79 -21.23
CA ILE A 212 -3.13 8.13 -21.23
C ILE A 212 -3.13 7.06 -22.30
N TRP A 213 -3.39 5.81 -21.92
CA TRP A 213 -3.69 4.73 -22.83
C TRP A 213 -5.19 4.42 -22.79
N ASP A 214 -5.85 4.62 -23.93
CA ASP A 214 -7.25 4.24 -24.11
C ASP A 214 -7.33 2.77 -24.53
N SER A 215 -7.80 1.90 -23.64
CA SER A 215 -7.88 0.47 -23.91
C SER A 215 -8.91 0.09 -24.97
N GLY A 216 -9.87 0.98 -25.27
CA GLY A 216 -10.92 0.73 -26.26
C GLY A 216 -10.45 0.96 -27.69
N VAL A 217 -9.49 1.86 -27.90
CA VAL A 217 -8.94 2.20 -29.22
C VAL A 217 -7.43 1.95 -29.33
N HIS A 218 -6.81 1.44 -28.27
CA HIS A 218 -5.38 1.14 -28.17
C HIS A 218 -4.47 2.30 -28.57
N LYS A 219 -4.77 3.51 -28.07
CA LYS A 219 -4.06 4.74 -28.42
C LYS A 219 -3.47 5.42 -27.19
N PHE A 220 -2.23 5.90 -27.34
CA PHE A 220 -1.56 6.78 -26.38
C PHE A 220 -1.88 8.24 -26.64
N MET A 221 -2.00 9.01 -25.55
CA MET A 221 -2.12 10.46 -25.53
C MET A 221 -1.23 10.99 -24.41
N ASP A 222 -0.08 11.53 -24.81
CA ASP A 222 0.97 11.98 -23.90
C ASP A 222 0.91 13.49 -23.72
N LYS A 223 1.13 13.96 -22.49
CA LYS A 223 1.14 15.38 -22.15
C LYS A 223 2.30 15.71 -21.23
N HIS A 224 2.90 16.87 -21.49
CA HIS A 224 4.00 17.40 -20.70
C HIS A 224 3.79 18.89 -20.45
N TYR A 225 3.65 19.26 -19.17
CA TYR A 225 3.45 20.64 -18.73
C TYR A 225 4.67 21.09 -17.92
N ALA A 226 5.40 22.06 -18.44
CA ALA A 226 6.48 22.75 -17.74
C ALA A 226 5.94 23.98 -17.00
N ILE A 227 6.18 24.04 -15.68
CA ILE A 227 5.61 25.06 -14.81
C ILE A 227 6.35 26.39 -15.00
N SER A 228 5.62 27.38 -15.53
CA SER A 228 6.14 28.70 -15.87
C SER A 228 6.52 29.55 -14.65
N ASP A 229 5.87 29.32 -13.50
CA ASP A 229 6.12 30.02 -12.22
C ASP A 229 7.59 29.93 -11.79
N TYR A 230 8.23 28.79 -12.10
CA TYR A 230 9.60 28.46 -11.74
C TYR A 230 10.50 28.20 -12.94
N ARG A 231 10.20 28.83 -14.09
CA ARG A 231 10.98 28.67 -15.33
C ARG A 231 12.48 28.98 -15.20
N HIS A 232 12.83 29.83 -14.24
CA HIS A 232 14.23 30.19 -13.93
C HIS A 232 14.96 29.10 -13.12
N LEU A 233 14.25 28.14 -12.53
CA LEU A 233 14.82 27.02 -11.78
C LEU A 233 15.08 25.83 -12.70
N LYS A 234 16.23 25.20 -12.51
CA LYS A 234 16.69 24.02 -13.25
C LYS A 234 17.28 23.01 -12.29
N ASN A 235 17.00 21.74 -12.55
CA ASN A 235 17.77 20.65 -11.95
C ASN A 235 19.12 20.51 -12.69
N GLY A 236 20.01 19.66 -12.20
CA GLY A 236 21.22 19.30 -12.93
C GLY A 236 22.36 18.83 -12.04
N LYS A 237 22.28 19.06 -10.73
CA LYS A 237 23.30 18.59 -9.79
C LYS A 237 23.08 17.14 -9.38
N PHE A 238 21.84 16.76 -9.12
CA PHE A 238 21.46 15.42 -8.65
C PHE A 238 20.54 14.72 -9.65
N VAL A 239 19.65 15.47 -10.30
CA VAL A 239 18.74 14.98 -11.33
C VAL A 239 19.03 15.71 -12.63
N ALA A 240 19.10 15.01 -13.76
CA ALA A 240 19.37 15.66 -15.04
C ALA A 240 18.18 16.55 -15.44
N ASP A 241 18.42 17.78 -15.90
CA ASP A 241 17.37 18.61 -16.47
C ASP A 241 17.12 18.19 -17.93
N ARG A 242 15.96 17.55 -18.17
CA ARG A 242 15.49 17.15 -19.50
C ARG A 242 14.15 17.79 -19.85
N ARG A 243 13.79 18.90 -19.20
CA ARG A 243 12.50 19.58 -19.39
C ARG A 243 12.16 19.91 -20.83
N ASP A 244 13.16 20.22 -21.64
CA ASP A 244 13.02 20.59 -23.05
C ASP A 244 13.06 19.40 -24.02
N ARG A 245 13.06 18.16 -23.52
CA ARG A 245 13.23 16.93 -24.32
C ARG A 245 12.03 15.99 -24.25
N PHE A 246 10.82 16.54 -24.28
CA PHE A 246 9.62 15.72 -24.40
C PHE A 246 9.58 15.05 -25.79
N MET A 247 9.54 13.72 -25.80
CA MET A 247 9.70 12.92 -27.02
C MET A 247 8.36 12.59 -27.71
N PHE A 248 7.25 12.77 -27.01
CA PHE A 248 5.91 12.30 -27.43
C PHE A 248 4.97 13.44 -27.84
N GLY A 249 5.49 14.65 -28.02
CA GLY A 249 4.71 15.80 -28.44
C GLY A 249 5.41 17.12 -28.12
N GLU A 250 4.63 18.14 -27.81
CA GLU A 250 5.12 19.47 -27.46
C GLU A 250 5.01 19.72 -25.95
N THR A 251 6.03 20.36 -25.39
CA THR A 251 5.97 20.84 -24.00
C THR A 251 5.11 22.08 -23.92
N VAL A 252 4.07 22.04 -23.08
CA VAL A 252 3.22 23.19 -22.78
C VAL A 252 3.82 23.96 -21.61
N TRP A 253 4.03 25.26 -21.79
CA TRP A 253 4.41 26.16 -20.70
C TRP A 253 3.16 26.81 -20.12
N GLU A 254 2.86 26.51 -18.85
CA GLU A 254 1.67 27.01 -18.15
C GLU A 254 2.00 27.24 -16.67
N ASN A 255 1.24 28.06 -15.96
CA ASN A 255 1.36 28.16 -14.50
C ASN A 255 0.86 26.87 -13.83
N LEU A 256 1.16 26.70 -12.53
CA LEU A 256 0.80 25.48 -11.81
C LEU A 256 -0.72 25.20 -11.83
N GLN A 257 -1.54 26.22 -11.63
CA GLN A 257 -3.00 26.09 -11.59
C GLN A 257 -3.59 25.70 -12.95
N GLY A 258 -3.11 26.30 -14.04
CA GLY A 258 -3.52 25.93 -15.40
C GLY A 258 -3.13 24.49 -15.75
N SER A 259 -1.95 24.05 -15.30
CA SER A 259 -1.47 22.67 -15.50
C SER A 259 -2.34 21.66 -14.72
N ILE A 260 -2.69 21.97 -13.47
CA ILE A 260 -3.61 21.17 -12.65
C ILE A 260 -4.99 21.11 -13.31
N ALA A 261 -5.52 22.25 -13.79
CA ALA A 261 -6.82 22.29 -14.46
C ALA A 261 -6.83 21.43 -15.73
N ALA A 262 -5.74 21.43 -16.50
CA ALA A 262 -5.59 20.57 -17.68
C ALA A 262 -5.58 19.08 -17.31
N PHE A 263 -4.85 18.69 -16.26
CA PHE A 263 -4.84 17.32 -15.77
C PHE A 263 -6.23 16.89 -15.24
N GLN A 264 -6.86 17.72 -14.41
CA GLN A 264 -8.21 17.48 -13.87
C GLN A 264 -9.24 17.29 -14.99
N GLN A 265 -9.15 18.08 -16.07
CA GLN A 265 -10.04 17.93 -17.23
C GLN A 265 -9.91 16.55 -17.90
N ASP A 266 -8.70 15.98 -17.96
CA ASP A 266 -8.51 14.63 -18.49
C ASP A 266 -9.00 13.56 -17.51
N LEU A 267 -8.82 13.73 -16.20
CA LEU A 267 -9.41 12.82 -15.21
C LEU A 267 -10.94 12.79 -15.32
N GLU A 268 -11.57 13.94 -15.49
CA GLU A 268 -13.02 14.02 -15.70
C GLU A 268 -13.47 13.36 -17.03
N LYS A 269 -12.68 13.50 -18.10
CA LYS A 269 -12.94 12.78 -19.36
C LYS A 269 -12.79 11.27 -19.16
N ALA A 270 -11.80 10.84 -18.39
CA ALA A 270 -11.56 9.44 -18.06
C ALA A 270 -12.75 8.81 -17.32
N VAL A 271 -13.33 9.53 -16.36
CA VAL A 271 -14.57 9.13 -15.68
C VAL A 271 -15.71 8.96 -16.70
N ARG A 272 -15.92 9.94 -17.58
CA ARG A 272 -16.98 9.87 -18.60
C ARG A 272 -16.74 8.82 -19.69
N ARG A 273 -15.53 8.26 -19.78
CA ARG A 273 -15.12 7.35 -20.86
C ARG A 273 -15.80 5.98 -20.81
N ASN A 274 -16.18 5.51 -19.63
CA ASN A 274 -16.90 4.24 -19.45
C ASN A 274 -18.10 4.39 -18.50
N GLU A 275 -19.03 3.44 -18.61
CA GLU A 275 -20.30 3.43 -17.88
C GLU A 275 -20.15 3.36 -16.35
N HIS A 276 -19.02 2.85 -15.85
CA HIS A 276 -18.78 2.74 -14.42
C HIS A 276 -18.20 4.01 -13.80
N GLY A 277 -17.82 5.00 -14.60
CA GLY A 277 -17.25 6.24 -14.08
C GLY A 277 -15.84 6.06 -13.51
N ARG A 278 -15.07 5.06 -13.96
CA ARG A 278 -13.77 4.70 -13.35
C ARG A 278 -12.61 4.82 -14.32
N PHE A 279 -11.42 5.09 -13.81
CA PHE A 279 -10.19 4.98 -14.58
C PHE A 279 -9.10 4.37 -13.72
N VAL A 280 -7.99 4.01 -14.37
CA VAL A 280 -6.81 3.49 -13.70
C VAL A 280 -5.75 4.59 -13.63
N LEU A 281 -5.25 4.87 -12.44
CA LEU A 281 -4.07 5.69 -12.21
C LEU A 281 -2.86 4.80 -11.95
N ILE A 282 -1.77 5.10 -12.63
CA ILE A 282 -0.51 4.36 -12.58
C ILE A 282 0.61 5.33 -12.20
N ALA A 283 1.55 4.87 -11.39
CA ALA A 283 2.74 5.62 -11.04
C ALA A 283 3.92 4.67 -10.84
N HIS A 284 5.11 5.25 -10.73
CA HIS A 284 6.33 4.54 -10.36
C HIS A 284 6.80 5.06 -8.99
N ASP A 285 6.22 4.51 -7.91
CA ASP A 285 6.11 5.10 -6.56
C ASP A 285 4.86 6.00 -6.37
N MET A 286 3.69 5.36 -6.37
CA MET A 286 2.38 6.00 -6.22
C MET A 286 2.28 6.87 -4.96
N THR A 287 2.97 6.50 -3.88
CA THR A 287 2.91 7.27 -2.63
C THR A 287 3.52 8.66 -2.81
N SER A 288 4.64 8.76 -3.55
CA SER A 288 5.31 10.01 -3.83
C SER A 288 4.44 10.92 -4.70
N ASP A 289 3.94 10.41 -5.83
CA ASP A 289 3.13 11.19 -6.77
C ASP A 289 1.81 11.65 -6.15
N MET A 290 1.12 10.78 -5.40
CA MET A 290 -0.13 11.14 -4.74
C MET A 290 0.05 12.25 -3.70
N LYS A 291 1.20 12.31 -3.04
CA LYS A 291 1.53 13.39 -2.11
C LYS A 291 1.63 14.73 -2.85
N TYR A 292 2.31 14.76 -3.99
CA TYR A 292 2.39 15.97 -4.81
C TYR A 292 1.04 16.36 -5.39
N LEU A 293 0.32 15.43 -6.02
CA LEU A 293 -0.98 15.68 -6.64
C LEU A 293 -1.99 16.24 -5.63
N SER A 294 -2.07 15.61 -4.45
CA SER A 294 -2.95 16.08 -3.38
C SER A 294 -2.51 17.43 -2.82
N GLY A 295 -1.19 17.64 -2.64
CA GLY A 295 -0.63 18.92 -2.19
C GLY A 295 -0.86 20.07 -3.18
N MET A 296 -0.93 19.76 -4.47
CA MET A 296 -1.25 20.69 -5.55
C MET A 296 -2.75 21.00 -5.67
N GLY A 297 -3.61 20.19 -5.03
CA GLY A 297 -5.07 20.37 -5.07
C GLY A 297 -5.79 19.58 -6.17
N VAL A 298 -5.15 18.55 -6.74
CA VAL A 298 -5.82 17.61 -7.64
C VAL A 298 -6.89 16.83 -6.88
N THR A 299 -8.08 16.74 -7.47
CA THR A 299 -9.20 15.99 -6.89
C THR A 299 -9.39 14.67 -7.63
N PHE A 300 -9.42 13.57 -6.88
CA PHE A 300 -9.61 12.23 -7.44
C PHE A 300 -11.01 11.72 -7.14
N PRO A 301 -11.70 11.07 -8.10
CA PRO A 301 -12.99 10.44 -7.84
C PRO A 301 -12.80 9.18 -6.98
N GLU A 302 -13.80 8.87 -6.15
CA GLU A 302 -13.80 7.73 -5.21
C GLU A 302 -13.62 6.37 -5.91
N GLY A 303 -14.03 6.24 -7.18
CA GLY A 303 -13.95 5.01 -7.96
C GLY A 303 -12.64 4.76 -8.71
N MET A 304 -11.61 5.60 -8.53
CA MET A 304 -10.32 5.44 -9.20
C MET A 304 -9.60 4.16 -8.74
N ILE A 305 -9.01 3.42 -9.67
CA ILE A 305 -8.20 2.23 -9.40
C ILE A 305 -6.73 2.63 -9.48
N GLN A 306 -5.90 2.21 -8.54
CA GLN A 306 -4.48 2.56 -8.49
C GLN A 306 -3.59 1.33 -8.69
N PHE A 307 -2.53 1.50 -9.46
CA PHE A 307 -1.45 0.54 -9.59
C PHE A 307 -0.08 1.22 -9.46
N ASP A 308 0.81 0.61 -8.69
CA ASP A 308 2.19 1.06 -8.53
C ASP A 308 3.14 0.07 -9.23
N THR A 309 3.87 0.55 -10.23
CA THR A 309 4.78 -0.29 -11.02
C THR A 309 5.97 -0.78 -10.19
N VAL A 310 6.35 -0.11 -9.10
CA VAL A 310 7.38 -0.58 -8.15
C VAL A 310 6.89 -1.83 -7.42
N GLU A 311 5.65 -1.80 -6.91
CA GLU A 311 5.03 -2.92 -6.21
C GLU A 311 4.74 -4.09 -7.16
N MET A 312 4.27 -3.79 -8.37
CA MET A 312 4.03 -4.80 -9.41
C MET A 312 5.34 -5.50 -9.83
N ASN A 313 6.44 -4.75 -9.96
CA ASN A 313 7.74 -5.37 -10.25
C ASN A 313 8.23 -6.24 -9.08
N ALA A 314 8.05 -5.79 -7.83
CA ALA A 314 8.35 -6.60 -6.65
C ALA A 314 7.54 -7.92 -6.62
N ALA A 315 6.27 -7.87 -7.06
CA ALA A 315 5.43 -9.06 -7.23
C ALA A 315 5.98 -10.00 -8.31
N ARG A 316 6.37 -9.46 -9.47
CA ARG A 316 6.97 -10.21 -10.60
C ARG A 316 8.20 -10.99 -10.16
N VAL A 317 9.13 -10.36 -9.44
CA VAL A 317 10.39 -11.00 -9.03
C VAL A 317 10.26 -11.82 -7.75
N GLY A 318 9.14 -11.74 -7.04
CA GLY A 318 8.90 -12.51 -5.82
C GLY A 318 9.61 -11.97 -4.57
N ASP A 319 10.03 -10.71 -4.54
CA ASP A 319 10.70 -10.09 -3.39
C ASP A 319 10.13 -8.70 -3.08
N SER A 320 9.42 -8.60 -1.93
CA SER A 320 8.78 -7.35 -1.49
C SER A 320 9.76 -6.24 -1.08
N ASN A 321 11.06 -6.53 -1.00
CA ASN A 321 12.10 -5.54 -0.74
C ASN A 321 12.66 -4.92 -2.02
N THR A 322 12.26 -5.42 -3.19
CA THR A 322 12.68 -4.88 -4.48
C THR A 322 12.14 -3.47 -4.66
N LYS A 323 13.06 -2.52 -4.86
CA LYS A 323 12.76 -1.14 -5.23
C LYS A 323 13.71 -0.75 -6.35
N THR A 324 13.26 -0.89 -7.59
CA THR A 324 14.04 -0.58 -8.79
C THR A 324 13.47 0.69 -9.40
N GLY A 325 14.29 1.74 -9.52
CA GLY A 325 13.87 2.97 -10.18
C GLY A 325 13.61 2.76 -11.69
N LEU A 326 12.80 3.65 -12.27
CA LEU A 326 12.19 3.48 -13.59
C LEU A 326 13.23 3.12 -14.66
N GLY A 327 14.23 3.97 -14.87
CA GLY A 327 15.24 3.76 -15.92
C GLY A 327 15.98 2.42 -15.79
N LYS A 328 16.41 2.07 -14.57
CA LYS A 328 17.08 0.77 -14.34
C LYS A 328 16.16 -0.40 -14.67
N LEU A 329 14.86 -0.29 -14.38
CA LEU A 329 13.91 -1.36 -14.67
C LEU A 329 13.59 -1.44 -16.16
N LEU A 330 13.46 -0.32 -16.86
CA LEU A 330 13.30 -0.29 -18.32
C LEU A 330 14.50 -0.96 -19.00
N ASP A 331 15.72 -0.63 -18.57
CA ASP A 331 16.95 -1.24 -19.10
C ASP A 331 17.03 -2.75 -18.81
N GLU A 332 16.68 -3.18 -17.59
CA GLU A 332 16.63 -4.62 -17.22
C GLU A 332 15.66 -5.41 -18.10
N LEU A 333 14.55 -4.79 -18.50
CA LEU A 333 13.47 -5.41 -19.27
C LEU A 333 13.60 -5.19 -20.78
N GLU A 334 14.70 -4.57 -21.22
CA GLU A 334 14.97 -4.23 -22.62
C GLU A 334 13.85 -3.36 -23.25
N ILE A 335 13.23 -2.48 -22.46
CA ILE A 335 12.27 -1.48 -22.93
C ILE A 335 13.05 -0.23 -23.32
N GLU A 336 13.13 0.02 -24.63
CA GLU A 336 13.85 1.15 -25.20
C GLU A 336 13.30 2.47 -24.66
N ASN A 337 14.18 3.29 -24.08
CA ASN A 337 13.80 4.53 -23.42
C ASN A 337 14.79 5.67 -23.72
N TYR A 338 14.28 6.89 -23.73
CA TYR A 338 15.05 8.09 -24.07
C TYR A 338 14.65 9.28 -23.20
N SER A 339 15.62 10.11 -22.84
CA SER A 339 15.38 11.39 -22.15
C SER A 339 14.53 11.28 -20.87
N LEU A 340 14.79 10.27 -20.02
CA LEU A 340 14.25 10.19 -18.67
C LEU A 340 14.63 11.42 -17.82
N HIS A 341 13.86 11.75 -16.79
CA HIS A 341 13.86 13.04 -16.06
C HIS A 341 13.21 14.19 -16.85
N ASN A 342 12.32 13.82 -17.76
CA ASN A 342 11.29 14.69 -18.31
C ASN A 342 9.97 14.06 -17.89
N ALA A 343 9.14 14.77 -17.12
CA ALA A 343 7.98 14.15 -16.48
C ALA A 343 7.01 13.52 -17.50
N GLY A 344 6.90 14.10 -18.71
CA GLY A 344 6.07 13.54 -19.78
C GLY A 344 6.60 12.22 -20.34
N ASN A 345 7.91 12.12 -20.54
CA ASN A 345 8.56 10.89 -20.96
C ASN A 345 8.47 9.83 -19.85
N ASP A 346 8.72 10.21 -18.60
CA ASP A 346 8.71 9.29 -17.46
C ASP A 346 7.30 8.72 -17.22
N ALA A 347 6.26 9.54 -17.40
CA ALA A 347 4.89 9.06 -17.42
C ALA A 347 4.65 8.06 -18.57
N HIS A 348 5.05 8.39 -19.81
CA HIS A 348 4.90 7.49 -20.96
C HIS A 348 5.57 6.13 -20.71
N TYR A 349 6.84 6.14 -20.29
CA TYR A 349 7.59 4.91 -20.04
C TYR A 349 7.09 4.14 -18.80
N THR A 350 6.52 4.83 -17.81
CA THR A 350 5.80 4.17 -16.70
C THR A 350 4.59 3.40 -17.21
N LEU A 351 3.86 3.95 -18.19
CA LEU A 351 2.69 3.27 -18.78
C LEU A 351 3.09 2.09 -19.68
N GLU A 352 4.14 2.24 -20.48
CA GLU A 352 4.76 1.15 -21.24
C GLU A 352 5.24 0.02 -20.31
N LEU A 353 5.94 0.36 -19.22
CA LEU A 353 6.35 -0.59 -18.19
C LEU A 353 5.15 -1.32 -17.57
N PHE A 354 4.09 -0.60 -17.22
CA PHE A 354 2.87 -1.21 -16.72
C PHE A 354 2.29 -2.22 -17.71
N LEU A 355 2.14 -1.84 -18.98
CA LEU A 355 1.64 -2.72 -20.04
C LEU A 355 2.55 -3.94 -20.26
N TRP A 356 3.86 -3.76 -20.16
CA TRP A 356 4.81 -4.87 -20.23
C TRP A 356 4.60 -5.85 -19.05
N LEU A 357 4.53 -5.34 -17.81
CA LEU A 357 4.39 -6.15 -16.60
C LEU A 357 3.11 -7.01 -16.66
N VAL A 358 1.98 -6.41 -17.06
CA VAL A 358 0.70 -7.12 -17.12
C VAL A 358 0.66 -8.18 -18.23
N ARG A 359 1.25 -7.89 -19.41
CA ARG A 359 1.36 -8.84 -20.52
C ARG A 359 2.26 -10.01 -20.14
N HIS A 360 3.42 -9.71 -19.56
CA HIS A 360 4.37 -10.72 -19.08
C HIS A 360 3.73 -11.64 -18.04
N ASN A 361 3.02 -11.09 -17.05
CA ASN A 361 2.30 -11.87 -16.05
C ASN A 361 1.21 -12.75 -16.69
N GLY A 362 0.46 -12.22 -17.66
CA GLY A 362 -0.52 -12.99 -18.43
C GLY A 362 0.09 -14.19 -19.15
N THR A 363 1.23 -14.01 -19.81
CA THR A 363 1.98 -15.10 -20.45
C THR A 363 2.45 -16.15 -19.43
N GLN A 364 3.01 -15.74 -18.29
CA GLN A 364 3.44 -16.69 -17.25
C GLN A 364 2.26 -17.50 -16.69
N ARG A 365 1.12 -16.85 -16.42
CA ARG A 365 -0.09 -17.51 -15.94
C ARG A 365 -0.63 -18.52 -16.94
N ALA A 366 -0.62 -18.19 -18.24
CA ALA A 366 -1.06 -19.10 -19.29
C ALA A 366 -0.12 -20.31 -19.49
N GLN A 367 1.18 -20.16 -19.20
CA GLN A 367 2.14 -21.28 -19.25
C GLN A 367 2.05 -22.21 -18.03
N ALA A 368 1.54 -21.70 -16.90
CA ALA A 368 1.39 -22.46 -15.66
C ALA A 368 0.05 -23.22 -15.55
N ALA A 369 -0.93 -22.88 -16.39
CA ALA A 369 -2.24 -23.54 -16.51
C ALA A 369 -2.17 -24.70 -17.51
#